data_AF-A0A412PIX7-F1
#
_entry.id   AF-A0A412PIX7-F1
#
_cell.length_a   1.000
_cell.length_b   1.000
_cell.length_c   1.000
_cell.angle_alpha   90.00
_cell.angle_beta   90.00
_cell.angle_gamma   90.00
#
_symmetry.space_group_name_H-M   'P 1'
#
loop_
_entity.id
_entity.type
_entity.pdbx_description
1 polymer ?
#
loop_
_entity_poly.entity_id
_entity_poly.type
_entity_poly.pdbx_seq_one_letter_code
_entity_poly.pdbx_strand_id
1 'polypeptide(L)'
;MVIMVSLFSLLMLPDCKLYEIHQDYIVLYNRHDKSECFIIYYEDIVSWHYEWNPSFDQLVISLVDGSVEKQEVYAKYRIEKWLNSLAPGKQAKKNHRK
;
A
#
# COMPACT_ATOMS: atom_id res chain seq x y z
N MET A 1 32.74 -2.57 -9.41
CA MET A 1 31.85 -1.39 -9.59
C MET A 1 30.44 -1.62 -9.06
N VAL A 2 29.74 -2.69 -9.47
CA VAL A 2 28.34 -2.93 -9.03
C VAL A 2 28.21 -2.98 -7.50
N ILE A 3 29.12 -3.65 -6.80
CA ILE A 3 29.09 -3.74 -5.32
C ILE A 3 29.20 -2.36 -4.66
N MET A 4 30.07 -1.48 -5.16
CA MET A 4 30.25 -0.13 -4.62
C MET A 4 29.01 0.74 -4.87
N VAL A 5 28.39 0.60 -6.05
CA VAL A 5 27.12 1.29 -6.37
C VAL A 5 26.00 0.78 -5.48
N SER A 6 25.86 -0.54 -5.31
CA SER A 6 24.84 -1.14 -4.43
C SER A 6 25.01 -0.72 -2.97
N LEU A 7 26.23 -0.70 -2.44
CA LEU A 7 26.49 -0.22 -1.07
C LEU A 7 26.14 1.25 -0.93
N PHE A 8 26.54 2.07 -1.91
CA PHE A 8 26.19 3.48 -1.92
C PHE A 8 24.67 3.67 -1.94
N SER A 9 23.94 2.93 -2.78
CA SER A 9 22.49 2.97 -2.82
C SER A 9 21.86 2.61 -1.47
N LEU A 10 22.32 1.53 -0.84
CA LEU A 10 21.77 1.07 0.45
C LEU A 10 22.08 2.03 1.61
N LEU A 11 23.23 2.69 1.59
CA LEU A 11 23.66 3.58 2.67
C LEU A 11 23.19 5.03 2.49
N MET A 12 23.02 5.48 1.24
CA MET A 12 22.77 6.89 0.92
C MET A 12 21.36 7.16 0.43
N LEU A 13 20.59 6.16 -0.02
CA LEU A 13 19.17 6.41 -0.27
C LEU A 13 18.41 6.51 1.05
N PRO A 14 17.62 7.58 1.25
CA PRO A 14 16.78 7.70 2.42
C PRO A 14 15.65 6.68 2.37
N ASP A 15 15.45 5.95 3.47
CA ASP A 15 14.29 5.08 3.63
C ASP A 15 13.01 5.92 3.58
N CYS A 16 12.08 5.52 2.70
CA CYS A 16 10.79 6.17 2.53
C CYS A 16 9.69 5.29 3.14
N LYS A 17 9.01 5.80 4.17
CA LYS A 17 7.84 5.12 4.77
C LYS A 17 6.66 5.26 3.81
N LEU A 18 6.07 4.14 3.40
CA LEU A 18 4.95 4.12 2.44
C LEU A 18 3.61 4.06 3.14
N TYR A 19 3.53 3.25 4.19
CA TYR A 19 2.33 3.09 4.97
C TYR A 19 2.67 2.73 6.41
N GLU A 20 1.71 2.95 7.30
CA GLU A 20 1.76 2.55 8.70
C GLU A 20 0.44 1.92 9.11
N ILE A 21 0.52 0.73 9.71
CA ILE A 21 -0.64 -0.05 10.12
C ILE A 21 -0.87 0.19 11.61
N HIS A 22 -2.06 0.68 11.96
CA HIS A 22 -2.55 0.73 13.32
C HIS A 22 -3.71 -0.27 13.48
N GLN A 23 -4.30 -0.36 14.68
CA GLN A 23 -5.39 -1.30 14.93
C GLN A 23 -6.71 -0.89 14.25
N ASP A 24 -6.99 0.42 14.18
CA ASP A 24 -8.27 0.94 13.68
C ASP A 24 -8.18 1.63 12.32
N TYR A 25 -6.96 2.01 11.90
CA TYR A 25 -6.72 2.74 10.66
C TYR A 25 -5.36 2.40 10.05
N ILE A 26 -5.21 2.74 8.77
CA ILE A 26 -3.94 2.72 8.04
C ILE A 26 -3.58 4.14 7.61
N VAL A 27 -2.32 4.51 7.77
CA VAL A 27 -1.77 5.76 7.24
C VAL A 27 -1.05 5.44 5.94
N LEU A 28 -1.35 6.19 4.88
CA LEU A 28 -0.65 6.15 3.60
C LEU A 28 0.13 7.46 3.46
N TYR A 29 1.44 7.36 3.25
CA TYR A 29 2.30 8.54 3.14
C TYR A 29 2.45 8.93 1.67
N ASN A 30 2.23 10.22 1.37
CA ASN A 30 2.44 10.75 0.03
C ASN A 30 3.95 10.81 -0.28
N ARG A 31 4.35 10.22 -1.41
CA ARG A 31 5.75 10.25 -1.86
C ARG A 31 6.16 11.60 -2.43
N HIS A 32 5.22 12.35 -3.00
CA HIS A 32 5.49 13.64 -3.63
C HIS A 32 5.57 14.76 -2.61
N ASP A 33 4.69 14.76 -1.62
CA ASP A 33 4.68 15.74 -0.55
C ASP A 33 4.75 15.07 0.82
N LYS A 34 5.86 15.27 1.54
CA LYS A 34 6.08 14.71 2.88
C LYS A 34 5.20 15.36 3.96
N SER A 35 4.59 16.50 3.66
CA SER A 35 3.64 17.17 4.57
C SER A 35 2.24 16.58 4.50
N GLU A 36 1.96 15.76 3.47
CA GLU A 36 0.65 15.17 3.25
C GLU A 36 0.66 13.67 3.57
N CYS A 37 -0.37 13.23 4.30
CA CYS A 37 -0.64 11.82 4.54
C CYS A 37 -2.15 11.58 4.54
N PHE A 38 -2.53 10.38 4.11
CA PHE A 38 -3.92 9.93 4.08
C PHE A 38 -4.15 8.94 5.20
N ILE A 39 -5.11 9.23 6.06
CA ILE A 39 -5.54 8.32 7.12
C ILE A 39 -6.82 7.65 6.63
N ILE A 40 -6.82 6.33 6.56
CA ILE A 40 -7.97 5.53 6.13
C ILE A 40 -8.38 4.63 7.28
N TYR A 41 -9.59 4.84 7.80
CA TYR A 41 -10.17 3.95 8.80
C TYR A 41 -10.62 2.64 8.15
N TYR A 42 -10.42 1.51 8.85
CA TYR A 42 -10.77 0.21 8.27
C TYR A 42 -12.26 0.06 8.03
N GLU A 43 -13.12 0.77 8.78
CA GLU A 43 -14.56 0.81 8.58
C GLU A 43 -14.96 1.46 7.24
N ASP A 44 -14.25 2.51 6.82
CA ASP A 44 -14.49 3.28 5.60
C ASP A 44 -14.06 2.55 4.32
N ILE A 45 -13.29 1.47 4.46
CA ILE A 45 -12.90 0.64 3.32
C ILE A 45 -14.13 -0.12 2.81
N VAL A 46 -14.54 0.12 1.58
CA VAL A 46 -15.58 -0.68 0.91
C VAL A 46 -14.96 -1.95 0.33
N SER A 47 -13.85 -1.80 -0.37
CA SER A 47 -13.10 -2.94 -0.90
C SER A 47 -11.63 -2.62 -1.10
N TRP A 48 -10.79 -3.64 -1.07
CA TRP A 48 -9.37 -3.52 -1.39
C TRP A 48 -8.92 -4.66 -2.30
N HIS A 49 -7.95 -4.41 -3.16
CA HIS A 49 -7.30 -5.46 -3.92
C HIS A 49 -5.84 -5.13 -4.24
N TYR A 50 -5.09 -6.19 -4.49
CA TYR A 50 -3.71 -6.11 -4.94
C TYR A 50 -3.65 -6.14 -6.47
N GLU A 51 -3.03 -5.13 -7.05
CA GLU A 51 -2.75 -5.04 -8.46
C GLU A 51 -1.25 -5.21 -8.70
N TRP A 52 -0.90 -6.20 -9.52
CA TRP A 52 0.48 -6.39 -9.97
C TRP A 52 0.71 -5.51 -11.19
N ASN A 53 1.81 -4.75 -11.19
CA ASN A 53 2.15 -3.86 -12.29
C ASN A 53 3.67 -3.96 -12.55
N PRO A 54 4.12 -4.01 -13.82
CA PRO A 54 5.53 -4.23 -14.16
C PRO A 54 6.51 -3.22 -13.57
N SER A 55 6.07 -2.01 -13.20
CA SER A 55 6.93 -1.03 -12.53
C SER A 55 6.99 -1.24 -11.02
N PHE A 56 5.83 -1.29 -10.38
CA PHE A 56 5.70 -1.44 -8.94
C PHE A 56 4.31 -1.94 -8.61
N ASP A 57 4.23 -2.84 -7.64
CA ASP A 57 2.96 -3.38 -7.19
C ASP A 57 2.16 -2.35 -6.38
N GLN A 58 0.84 -2.42 -6.49
CA GLN A 58 -0.07 -1.43 -5.93
C GLN A 58 -1.17 -2.09 -5.10
N LEU A 59 -1.49 -1.45 -3.98
CA LEU A 59 -2.69 -1.67 -3.22
C LEU A 59 -3.72 -0.62 -3.64
N VAL A 60 -4.86 -1.08 -4.11
CA VAL A 60 -5.99 -0.23 -4.50
C VAL A 60 -7.07 -0.36 -3.43
N ILE A 61 -7.43 0.74 -2.80
CA ILE A 61 -8.44 0.83 -1.73
C ILE A 61 -9.58 1.70 -2.24
N SER A 62 -10.80 1.18 -2.20
CA SER A 62 -12.02 1.94 -2.50
C SER A 62 -12.74 2.29 -1.21
N LEU A 63 -13.06 3.56 -1.02
CA LEU A 63 -13.67 4.10 0.18
C LEU A 63 -15.18 4.32 0.02
N VAL A 64 -15.88 4.52 1.14
CA VAL A 64 -17.35 4.72 1.19
C VAL A 64 -17.82 5.99 0.48
N ASP A 65 -16.97 7.01 0.39
CA ASP A 65 -17.23 8.25 -0.32
C ASP A 65 -17.08 8.13 -1.85
N GLY A 66 -16.69 6.95 -2.34
CA GLY A 66 -16.44 6.67 -3.75
C GLY A 66 -15.03 7.04 -4.22
N SER A 67 -14.17 7.57 -3.34
CA SER A 67 -12.77 7.80 -3.66
C SER A 67 -11.99 6.49 -3.77
N VAL A 68 -10.91 6.51 -4.55
CA VAL A 68 -10.04 5.36 -4.78
C VAL A 68 -8.61 5.76 -4.54
N GLU A 69 -8.03 5.22 -3.47
CA GLU A 69 -6.65 5.46 -3.08
C GLU A 69 -5.75 4.33 -3.60
N LYS A 70 -4.63 4.72 -4.20
CA LYS A 70 -3.64 3.79 -4.75
C LYS A 70 -2.30 4.02 -4.07
N GLN A 71 -1.80 2.99 -3.40
CA GLN A 71 -0.52 3.04 -2.71
C GLN A 71 0.44 1.98 -3.25
N GLU A 72 1.69 2.36 -3.45
CA GLU A 72 2.75 1.39 -3.74
C GLU A 72 3.03 0.50 -2.53
N VAL A 73 3.03 -0.82 -2.72
CA VAL A 73 3.26 -1.76 -1.62
C VAL A 73 4.27 -2.82 -2.02
N TYR A 74 5.29 -2.97 -1.18
CA TYR A 74 6.22 -4.08 -1.23
C TYR A 74 5.83 -5.09 -0.14
N ALA A 75 5.85 -6.39 -0.47
CA ALA A 75 5.39 -7.52 0.36
C ALA A 75 3.86 -7.77 0.41
N LYS A 76 3.29 -8.15 -0.75
CA LYS A 76 1.91 -8.65 -0.93
C LYS A 76 1.36 -9.48 0.23
N TYR A 77 2.04 -10.57 0.60
CA TYR A 77 1.54 -11.51 1.60
C TYR A 77 1.38 -10.87 2.98
N ARG A 78 2.25 -9.92 3.33
CA ARG A 78 2.18 -9.21 4.60
C ARG A 78 0.93 -8.33 4.61
N ILE A 79 0.75 -7.51 3.58
CA ILE A 79 -0.39 -6.57 3.52
C ILE A 79 -1.72 -7.32 3.43
N GLU A 80 -1.79 -8.41 2.65
CA GLU A 80 -2.99 -9.24 2.56
C GLU A 80 -3.36 -9.87 3.89
N LYS A 81 -2.38 -10.38 4.64
CA LYS A 81 -2.62 -10.96 5.97
C LYS A 81 -3.17 -9.91 6.94
N TRP A 82 -2.58 -8.71 6.95
CA TRP A 82 -3.03 -7.62 7.82
C TRP A 82 -4.43 -7.14 7.46
N LEU A 83 -4.69 -6.82 6.19
CA LEU A 83 -6.00 -6.36 5.75
C LEU A 83 -7.08 -7.42 5.92
N ASN A 84 -6.78 -8.71 5.73
CA ASN A 84 -7.74 -9.77 6.03
C ASN A 84 -8.03 -9.92 7.53
N SER A 85 -7.08 -9.54 8.40
CA SER A 85 -7.28 -9.56 9.84
C SER A 85 -8.01 -8.34 10.39
N LEU A 86 -7.72 -7.14 9.86
CA LEU A 86 -8.21 -5.86 10.37
C LEU A 86 -9.44 -5.35 9.60
N ALA A 87 -9.58 -5.73 8.33
CA ALA A 87 -10.68 -5.37 7.44
C ALA A 87 -11.26 -6.64 6.77
N PRO A 88 -11.81 -7.58 7.58
CA PRO A 88 -12.24 -8.89 7.08
C PRO A 88 -13.38 -8.78 6.05
N GLY A 89 -13.34 -9.62 5.02
CA GLY A 89 -14.40 -9.70 4.00
C GLY A 89 -14.39 -8.59 2.95
N LYS A 90 -13.46 -7.62 3.04
CA LYS A 90 -13.35 -6.48 2.13
C LYS A 90 -12.41 -6.71 0.94
N GLN A 91 -11.80 -7.89 0.82
CA GLN A 91 -10.94 -8.21 -0.30
C GLN A 91 -11.77 -8.42 -1.57
N ALA A 92 -11.56 -7.59 -2.59
CA ALA A 92 -12.23 -7.76 -3.88
C ALA A 92 -11.73 -9.04 -4.55
N LYS A 93 -12.66 -9.90 -4.97
CA LYS A 93 -12.33 -11.09 -5.75
C LYS A 93 -11.77 -10.62 -7.09
N LYS A 94 -10.61 -11.15 -7.50
CA LYS A 94 -10.09 -10.95 -8.86
C LYS A 94 -11.14 -11.45 -9.85
N ASN A 95 -11.87 -10.51 -10.46
CA ASN A 95 -12.61 -10.81 -11.66
C ASN A 95 -11.58 -11.04 -12.76
N HIS A 96 -11.31 -12.31 -13.06
CA HIS A 96 -10.67 -12.71 -14.31
C HIS A 96 -11.60 -12.26 -15.45
N ARG A 97 -11.50 -11.00 -15.89
CA ARG A 97 -11.97 -10.63 -17.22
C ARG A 97 -10.95 -11.19 -18.21
N LYS A 98 -11.43 -12.19 -18.96
CA LYS A 98 -10.78 -12.81 -20.11
C LYS A 98 -10.39 -11.78 -21.16
#